data_AF-A0A661KS18-F1
#
_entry.id   AF-A0A661KS18-F1
#
_cell.length_a   1.000
_cell.length_b   1.000
_cell.length_c   1.000
_cell.angle_alpha   90.00
_cell.angle_beta   90.00
_cell.angle_gamma   90.00
#
_symmetry.space_group_name_H-M   'P 1'
#
loop_
_entity.id
_entity.type
_entity.pdbx_description
1 polymer ?
#
loop_
_entity_poly.entity_id
_entity_poly.type
_entity_poly.pdbx_seq_one_letter_code
_entity_poly.pdbx_strand_id
1 'polypeptide(L)'
;APLLDRLEVIPLSGYTEEEKVQISIRHLIPKEAEENGLKEKAPFFSEEAIREIIRGYTKEAGLRNLKRQISSILRKLTANYVRKGARFLSR
;
A
#
# COMPACT_ATOMS: atom_id res chain seq x y z
N ALA A 1 -21.47 -15.35 -26.53
CA ALA A 1 -20.41 -16.30 -26.14
C ALA A 1 -20.98 -17.09 -24.98
N PRO A 2 -21.05 -18.43 -25.03
CA PRO A 2 -22.09 -19.21 -24.34
C PRO A 2 -22.14 -19.11 -22.80
N LEU A 3 -21.11 -18.54 -22.17
CA LEU A 3 -21.04 -18.30 -20.73
C LEU A 3 -21.47 -16.89 -20.32
N LEU A 4 -21.20 -15.87 -21.14
CA LEU A 4 -21.54 -14.48 -20.84
C LEU A 4 -23.07 -14.30 -20.74
N ASP A 5 -23.78 -15.07 -21.57
CA ASP A 5 -25.24 -15.08 -21.70
C ASP A 5 -25.94 -15.67 -20.44
N ARG A 6 -25.16 -16.23 -19.49
CA ARG A 6 -25.63 -16.82 -18.22
C ARG A 6 -25.14 -16.07 -16.98
N LEU A 7 -24.45 -14.95 -17.15
CA LEU A 7 -23.84 -14.17 -16.07
C LEU A 7 -24.40 -12.76 -16.04
N GLU A 8 -24.60 -12.22 -14.83
CA GLU A 8 -24.82 -10.79 -14.63
C GLU A 8 -23.46 -10.08 -14.61
N VAL A 9 -23.28 -9.10 -15.50
CA VAL A 9 -22.05 -8.31 -15.58
C VAL A 9 -22.18 -7.11 -14.65
N ILE A 10 -21.44 -7.13 -13.53
CA ILE A 10 -21.33 -5.99 -12.62
C ILE A 10 -20.07 -5.20 -12.97
N PRO A 11 -20.19 -3.99 -13.55
CA PRO A 11 -19.03 -3.15 -13.84
C PRO A 11 -18.48 -2.57 -12.55
N LEU A 12 -17.20 -2.82 -12.27
CA LEU A 12 -16.47 -2.18 -11.19
C LEU A 12 -15.63 -1.04 -11.76
N SER A 13 -15.95 0.19 -11.38
CA SER A 13 -15.14 1.35 -11.73
C SER A 13 -13.82 1.36 -10.95
N GLY A 14 -12.85 2.09 -11.46
CA GLY A 14 -11.64 2.41 -10.71
C GLY A 14 -11.93 3.28 -9.48
N TYR A 15 -10.92 3.44 -8.64
CA TYR A 15 -10.98 4.34 -7.49
C TYR A 15 -10.53 5.74 -7.87
N THR A 16 -11.25 6.74 -7.35
CA THR A 16 -10.80 8.14 -7.31
C THR A 16 -9.56 8.30 -6.44
N GLU A 17 -8.81 9.38 -6.62
CA GLU A 17 -7.61 9.63 -5.82
C GLU A 17 -7.91 9.65 -4.32
N GLU A 18 -9.00 10.30 -3.90
CA GLU A 18 -9.37 10.40 -2.49
C GLU A 18 -9.76 9.03 -1.92
N GLU A 19 -10.50 8.21 -2.67
CA GLU A 19 -10.77 6.82 -2.25
C GLU A 19 -9.48 6.03 -2.07
N LYS A 20 -8.50 6.19 -2.97
CA LYS A 20 -7.20 5.52 -2.84
C LYS A 20 -6.44 5.98 -1.60
N VAL A 21 -6.47 7.27 -1.27
CA VAL A 21 -5.88 7.81 -0.04
C VAL A 21 -6.52 7.15 1.18
N GLN A 22 -7.86 7.17 1.26
CA GLN A 22 -8.58 6.61 2.40
C GLN A 22 -8.37 5.09 2.54
N ILE A 23 -8.39 4.34 1.43
CA ILE A 23 -8.08 2.90 1.45
C ILE A 23 -6.64 2.64 1.88
N SER A 24 -5.70 3.49 1.46
CA SER A 24 -4.29 3.36 1.84
C SER A 24 -4.11 3.51 3.35
N ILE A 25 -4.72 4.52 3.95
CA ILE A 25 -4.63 4.80 5.39
C ILE A 25 -5.31 3.71 6.20
N ARG A 26 -6.55 3.34 5.83
CA ARG A 26 -7.38 2.43 6.64
C ARG A 26 -6.97 0.96 6.51
N HIS A 27 -6.45 0.56 5.35
CA HIS A 27 -6.27 -0.86 5.04
C HIS A 27 -4.89 -1.21 4.51
N LEU A 28 -4.39 -0.46 3.52
CA LEU A 28 -3.19 -0.86 2.79
C LEU A 28 -1.93 -0.73 3.65
N ILE A 29 -1.70 0.44 4.24
CA ILE A 29 -0.51 0.73 5.05
C ILE A 29 -0.46 -0.15 6.30
N PRO A 30 -1.54 -0.31 7.10
CA PRO A 30 -1.52 -1.22 8.25
C PRO A 30 -1.18 -2.66 7.87
N LYS A 31 -1.79 -3.16 6.79
CA LYS A 31 -1.55 -4.52 6.30
C LYS A 31 -0.12 -4.70 5.81
N GLU A 32 0.40 -3.78 5.01
CA GLU A 32 1.77 -3.85 4.52
C GLU A 32 2.80 -3.71 5.66
N ALA A 33 2.51 -2.88 6.66
CA ALA A 33 3.38 -2.73 7.83
C ALA A 33 3.46 -4.04 8.63
N GLU A 34 2.34 -4.75 8.80
CA GLU A 34 2.33 -6.08 9.42
C GLU A 34 3.12 -7.10 8.57
N GLU A 35 2.86 -7.18 7.26
CA GLU A 35 3.57 -8.09 6.34
C GLU A 35 5.09 -7.82 6.29
N ASN A 36 5.54 -6.59 6.54
CA ASN A 36 6.96 -6.21 6.56
C ASN A 36 7.58 -6.18 7.97
N GLY A 37 6.88 -6.68 9.00
CA GLY A 37 7.41 -6.80 10.36
C GLY A 37 7.53 -5.48 11.12
N LEU A 38 6.76 -4.46 10.74
CA LEU A 38 6.77 -3.12 11.33
C LEU A 38 5.54 -2.82 12.18
N LYS A 39 4.77 -3.84 12.61
CA LYS A 39 3.49 -3.66 13.32
C LYS A 39 3.57 -2.72 14.53
N GLU A 40 4.59 -2.89 15.39
CA GLU A 40 4.75 -2.08 16.60
C GLU A 40 5.35 -0.69 16.36
N LYS A 41 5.98 -0.48 15.19
CA LYS A 41 6.66 0.76 14.81
C LYS A 41 6.29 1.16 13.39
N ALA A 42 4.99 1.11 13.10
CA ALA A 42 4.49 1.47 11.80
C ALA A 42 4.80 2.94 11.54
N PRO A 43 5.47 3.27 10.42
CA PRO A 43 5.77 4.66 10.11
C PRO A 43 4.47 5.41 9.78
N PHE A 44 4.41 6.66 10.19
CA PHE A 44 3.32 7.56 9.82
C PHE A 44 3.51 8.02 8.37
N PHE A 45 2.49 7.83 7.54
CA PHE A 45 2.40 8.42 6.21
C PHE A 45 1.42 9.58 6.27
N SER A 46 1.87 10.78 5.88
CA SER A 46 0.95 11.91 5.70
C SER A 46 0.09 11.70 4.45
N GLU A 47 -1.09 12.31 4.41
CA GLU A 47 -1.95 12.22 3.22
C GLU A 47 -1.27 12.79 1.97
N GLU A 48 -0.49 13.87 2.14
CA GLU A 48 0.25 14.50 1.04
C GLU A 48 1.27 13.52 0.44
N ALA A 49 2.00 12.79 1.28
CA ALA A 49 2.94 11.78 0.81
C ALA A 49 2.22 10.64 0.06
N ILE A 50 1.05 10.22 0.54
CA ILE A 50 0.25 9.20 -0.15
C ILE A 50 -0.25 9.73 -1.50
N ARG A 51 -0.75 10.97 -1.56
CA ARG A 51 -1.18 11.62 -2.81
C ARG A 51 -0.02 11.76 -3.79
N GLU A 52 1.17 12.10 -3.32
CA GLU A 52 2.37 12.17 -4.15
C GLU A 52 2.72 10.80 -4.74
N ILE A 53 2.66 9.73 -3.94
CA ILE A 53 2.88 8.36 -4.44
C ILE A 53 1.83 8.01 -5.51
N ILE A 54 0.54 8.32 -5.25
CA ILE A 54 -0.54 8.02 -6.19
C ILE A 54 -0.31 8.76 -7.52
N ARG A 55 -0.04 10.07 -7.49
CA ARG A 55 0.10 10.89 -8.70
C ARG A 55 1.41 10.67 -9.44
N GLY A 56 2.51 10.53 -8.70
CA GLY A 56 3.86 10.48 -9.25
C GLY A 56 4.33 9.07 -9.62
N TYR A 57 3.85 8.05 -8.91
CA TYR A 57 4.41 6.69 -8.96
C TYR A 57 3.39 5.59 -9.26
N THR A 58 2.11 5.96 -9.47
CA THR A 58 1.07 5.02 -9.91
C THR A 58 0.30 5.56 -11.11
N LYS A 59 0.02 4.70 -12.10
CA LYS A 59 -0.87 5.00 -13.24
C LYS A 59 -1.77 3.80 -13.48
N GLU A 60 -2.74 3.62 -12.59
CA GLU A 60 -3.70 2.52 -12.64
C GLU A 60 -5.05 2.95 -12.07
N ALA A 61 -6.13 2.26 -12.44
CA ALA A 61 -7.45 2.45 -11.84
C ALA A 61 -7.56 1.83 -10.43
N GLY A 62 -6.81 0.75 -10.19
CA GLY A 62 -6.78 0.02 -8.93
C GLY A 62 -5.72 0.51 -7.93
N LEU A 63 -5.26 -0.41 -7.08
CA LEU A 63 -4.34 -0.16 -5.96
C LEU A 63 -3.08 -1.04 -5.98
N ARG A 64 -2.89 -1.87 -7.01
CA ARG A 64 -1.81 -2.89 -7.04
C ARG A 64 -0.42 -2.26 -7.07
N ASN A 65 -0.21 -1.25 -7.90
CA ASN A 65 1.03 -0.49 -7.94
C ASN A 65 1.18 0.38 -6.68
N LEU A 66 0.09 0.99 -6.18
CA LEU A 66 0.16 1.74 -4.91
C LEU A 66 0.64 0.86 -3.75
N LYS A 67 0.09 -0.36 -3.64
CA LYS A 67 0.51 -1.39 -2.70
C LYS A 67 2.00 -1.69 -2.84
N ARG A 68 2.48 -1.92 -4.07
CA ARG A 68 3.88 -2.21 -4.35
C ARG A 68 4.82 -1.08 -3.93
N GLN A 69 4.44 0.18 -4.18
CA GLN A 69 5.24 1.34 -3.77
C GLN A 69 5.34 1.44 -2.25
N ILE A 70 4.21 1.33 -1.55
CA ILE A 70 4.17 1.35 -0.08
C ILE A 70 5.01 0.20 0.50
N SER A 71 4.87 -1.02 -0.02
CA SER A 71 5.65 -2.18 0.40
C SER A 71 7.16 -1.98 0.21
N SER A 72 7.56 -1.37 -0.91
CA SER A 72 8.96 -1.04 -1.20
C SER A 72 9.54 -0.05 -0.19
N ILE A 73 8.78 1.00 0.13
CA ILE A 73 9.15 2.01 1.14
C ILE A 73 9.32 1.34 2.50
N LEU A 74 8.36 0.53 2.92
CA LEU A 74 8.40 -0.18 4.20
C LEU A 74 9.59 -1.14 4.28
N ARG A 75 9.84 -1.92 3.23
CA ARG A 75 11.02 -2.81 3.17
C ARG A 75 12.33 -2.05 3.30
N LYS A 76 12.43 -0.88 2.67
CA LYS A 76 13.60 -0.01 2.78
C LYS A 76 13.77 0.50 4.21
N LEU A 77 12.68 0.88 4.88
CA LEU A 77 12.69 1.29 6.29
C LEU A 77 13.12 0.13 7.20
N THR A 78 12.56 -1.07 7.03
CA THR A 78 12.98 -2.27 7.76
C THR A 78 14.47 -2.54 7.59
N ALA A 79 14.98 -2.51 6.35
CA ALA A 79 16.40 -2.71 6.09
C ALA A 79 17.27 -1.62 6.75
N ASN A 80 16.82 -0.37 6.76
CA ASN A 80 17.53 0.72 7.43
C ASN A 80 17.54 0.53 8.96
N TYR A 81 16.43 0.10 9.56
CA TYR A 81 16.36 -0.21 10.99
C TYR A 81 17.31 -1.34 11.38
N VAL A 82 17.34 -2.43 10.59
CA VAL A 82 18.28 -3.54 10.82
C VAL A 82 19.73 -3.09 10.66
N ARG A 83 20.06 -2.29 9.62
CA ARG A 83 21.44 -1.81 9.38
C ARG A 83 21.94 -0.84 10.44
N LYS A 84 21.09 0.10 10.88
CA LYS A 84 21.39 0.97 12.03
C LYS A 84 21.39 0.18 13.36
N GLY A 85 20.95 -1.08 13.29
CA GLY A 85 20.50 -1.92 14.39
C GLY A 85 21.16 -3.30 14.49
N ALA A 86 22.46 -3.42 14.18
CA ALA A 86 23.32 -4.33 14.97
C ALA A 86 23.28 -4.02 16.50
N ARG A 87 22.55 -2.97 16.90
CA ARG A 87 22.15 -2.61 18.27
C ARG A 87 20.69 -2.89 18.64
N PHE A 88 19.86 -3.45 17.74
CA PHE A 88 18.39 -3.42 17.90
C PHE A 88 17.67 -4.77 17.83
N LEU A 89 18.37 -5.88 17.58
CA LEU A 89 17.80 -7.23 17.69
C LEU A 89 17.99 -7.88 19.07
N SER A 90 18.49 -7.11 20.06
CA SER A 90 18.64 -7.55 21.44
C SER A 90 17.86 -6.62 22.37
N ARG A 91 16.55 -6.81 22.46
CA ARG A 91 15.73 -6.57 23.66
C ARG A 91 14.29 -6.97 23.40
#